data_AF-A0A2V5PJU6-F1
#
_entry.id   AF-A0A2V5PJU6-F1
#
_cell.length_a   1.000
_cell.length_b   1.000
_cell.length_c   1.000
_cell.angle_alpha   90.00
_cell.angle_beta   90.00
_cell.angle_gamma   90.00
#
_symmetry.space_group_name_H-M   'P 1'
#
loop_
_entity.id
_entity.type
_entity.pdbx_description
1 polymer ?
#
loop_
_entity_poly.entity_id
_entity_poly.type
_entity_poly.pdbx_seq_one_letter_code
_entity_poly.pdbx_strand_id
1 'polypeptide(L)' 'KRFADGTNAIARAVAEATQKHGAKSIIGGGDSVKAINQAKLGNQVTFMSTGGGASLEFLEGRVLPGVAALSDK' A
#
# COMPACT_ATOMS: atom_id res chain seq x y z
N LYS A 1 13.12 14.79 10.48
CA LYS A 1 12.15 13.97 11.26
C LYS A 1 10.99 14.76 11.89
N ARG A 2 10.93 16.10 11.79
CA ARG A 2 9.95 16.93 12.51
C ARG A 2 8.48 16.76 12.09
N PHE A 3 8.21 16.12 10.94
CA PHE A 3 6.85 15.94 10.38
C PHE A 3 6.54 14.49 9.98
N ALA A 4 7.35 13.51 10.39
CA ALA A 4 7.18 12.11 9.99
C ALA A 4 6.28 11.30 10.95
N ASP A 5 5.96 11.87 12.11
CA ASP A 5 5.32 11.12 13.21
C ASP A 5 3.91 10.64 12.85
N GLY A 6 3.13 11.46 12.13
CA GLY A 6 1.82 11.07 11.62
C GLY A 6 1.90 9.88 10.66
N THR A 7 2.76 9.96 9.65
CA THR A 7 2.98 8.85 8.69
C THR A 7 3.42 7.57 9.40
N ASN A 8 4.35 7.69 10.36
CA ASN A 8 4.83 6.55 11.14
C ASN A 8 3.74 5.96 12.05
N ALA A 9 2.85 6.79 12.60
CA ALA A 9 1.74 6.34 13.41
C ALA A 9 0.74 5.52 12.58
N ILE A 10 0.35 6.00 11.40
CA ILE A 10 -0.51 5.25 10.48
C ILE A 10 0.15 3.95 10.03
N ALA A 11 1.44 3.99 9.69
CA ALA A 11 2.20 2.80 9.30
C ALA A 11 2.15 1.71 10.39
N ARG A 12 2.35 2.09 11.65
CA ARG A 12 2.24 1.16 12.80
C ARG A 12 0.83 0.64 13.01
N ALA A 13 -0.18 1.50 12.94
CA ALA A 13 -1.58 1.10 13.12
C ALA A 13 -2.03 0.08 12.06
N VAL A 14 -1.66 0.30 10.79
CA VAL A 14 -1.98 -0.63 9.70
C VAL A 14 -1.27 -1.96 9.86
N ALA A 15 0.02 -1.95 10.22
CA ALA A 15 0.77 -3.17 10.49
C ALA A 15 0.16 -3.95 11.66
N GLU A 16 -0.21 -3.26 12.75
CA GLU A 16 -0.87 -3.86 13.91
C GLU A 16 -2.21 -4.49 13.55
N ALA A 17 -3.07 -3.78 12.80
CA ALA A 17 -4.34 -4.31 12.29
C ALA A 17 -4.14 -5.60 11.47
N THR A 18 -3.07 -5.65 10.68
CA THR A 18 -2.74 -6.82 9.86
C THR A 18 -2.29 -7.99 10.73
N GLN A 19 -1.32 -7.76 11.61
CA GLN A 19 -0.67 -8.82 12.39
C GLN A 19 -1.54 -9.36 13.52
N LYS A 20 -2.26 -8.48 14.23
CA LYS A 20 -3.03 -8.86 15.42
C LYS A 20 -4.49 -9.16 15.13
N HIS A 21 -5.06 -8.52 14.10
CA HIS A 21 -6.50 -8.60 13.82
C HIS A 21 -6.80 -9.29 12.49
N GLY A 22 -5.78 -9.74 11.75
CA GLY A 22 -5.96 -10.46 10.49
C GLY A 22 -6.49 -9.60 9.34
N ALA A 23 -6.46 -8.27 9.48
CA ALA A 23 -6.92 -7.36 8.44
C ALA A 23 -6.04 -7.48 7.18
N LYS A 24 -6.64 -7.33 6.01
CA LYS A 24 -5.90 -7.25 4.74
C LYS A 24 -5.49 -5.80 4.48
N SER A 25 -4.19 -5.54 4.43
CA SER A 25 -3.62 -4.20 4.24
C SER A 25 -2.96 -4.05 2.87
N ILE A 26 -3.41 -3.05 2.12
CA ILE A 26 -2.89 -2.71 0.80
C ILE A 26 -2.23 -1.34 0.87
N ILE A 27 -0.94 -1.27 0.57
CA ILE A 27 -0.19 -0.01 0.49
C ILE A 27 -0.14 0.44 -0.97
N GLY A 28 -0.63 1.64 -1.26
CA GLY A 28 -0.85 2.15 -2.62
C GLY A 28 0.40 2.43 -3.46
N GLY A 29 1.61 2.33 -2.90
CA GLY A 29 2.87 2.55 -3.63
C GLY A 29 3.55 3.89 -3.35
N GLY A 30 4.58 4.19 -4.15
CA GLY A 30 5.33 5.44 -4.08
C GLY A 30 5.92 5.73 -2.70
N ASP A 31 5.65 6.92 -2.18
CA ASP A 31 6.20 7.37 -0.90
C ASP A 31 5.60 6.65 0.31
N SER A 32 4.39 6.10 0.21
CA SER A 32 3.79 5.28 1.26
C SER A 32 4.58 3.98 1.48
N VAL A 33 5.06 3.35 0.40
CA VAL A 33 5.93 2.16 0.50
C VAL A 33 7.29 2.53 1.08
N LYS A 34 7.88 3.66 0.67
CA LYS A 34 9.13 4.16 1.28
C LYS A 34 8.97 4.39 2.78
N ALA A 35 7.86 4.98 3.21
CA ALA A 35 7.58 5.24 4.62
C ALA A 35 7.48 3.94 5.43
N ILE A 36 6.74 2.95 4.93
CA ILE A 36 6.61 1.62 5.55
C ILE A 36 7.97 0.92 5.68
N ASN A 37 8.81 1.01 4.65
CA ASN A 37 10.15 0.43 4.66
C ASN A 37 11.09 1.15 5.63
N GLN A 38 11.07 2.48 5.66
CA GLN A 38 11.83 3.28 6.63
C GLN A 38 11.39 2.99 8.08
N ALA A 39 10.11 2.70 8.28
CA ALA A 39 9.56 2.26 9.56
C ALA A 39 9.87 0.79 9.90
N LYS A 40 10.50 0.03 9.00
CA LYS A 40 10.81 -1.41 9.13
C LYS A 40 9.56 -2.30 9.31
N LEU A 41 8.46 -1.92 8.65
CA LEU A 41 7.16 -2.63 8.74
C LEU A 41 6.76 -3.37 7.45
N GLY A 42 7.65 -3.41 6.44
CA GLY A 42 7.31 -3.96 5.11
C GLY A 42 6.87 -5.42 5.10
N ASN A 43 7.35 -6.23 6.04
CA ASN A 43 6.94 -7.63 6.22
C ASN A 43 5.68 -7.80 7.08
N GLN A 44 5.10 -6.71 7.59
CA GLN A 44 3.95 -6.74 8.50
C GLN A 44 2.66 -6.29 7.82
N VAL A 45 2.69 -5.99 6.52
CA VAL A 45 1.53 -5.62 5.70
C VAL A 45 1.23 -6.72 4.67
N THR A 46 0.01 -6.76 4.12
CA THR A 46 -0.40 -7.83 3.20
C THR A 46 0.16 -7.64 1.80
N PHE A 47 0.10 -6.43 1.26
CA PHE A 47 0.55 -6.13 -0.10
C PHE A 47 1.09 -4.71 -0.22
N MET A 48 2.19 -4.57 -0.94
CA MET A 48 2.78 -3.28 -1.29
C MET A 48 2.74 -3.11 -2.80
N SER A 49 1.89 -2.21 -3.27
CA SER A 49 1.81 -1.92 -4.70
C SER A 49 3.05 -1.17 -5.18
N THR A 50 3.51 -1.50 -6.38
CA THR A 50 4.49 -0.71 -7.14
C THR A 50 3.83 0.28 -8.09
N GLY A 51 2.50 0.20 -8.25
CA GLY A 51 1.73 0.97 -9.23
C GLY A 51 1.50 2.43 -8.87
N GLY A 52 1.64 2.84 -7.60
CA GLY A 52 1.49 4.23 -7.18
C GLY A 52 0.18 4.84 -7.67
N GLY A 53 0.26 5.76 -8.63
CA GLY A 53 -0.90 6.37 -9.29
C GLY A 53 -1.81 5.36 -9.99
N ALA A 54 -1.26 4.34 -10.67
CA ALA A 54 -2.07 3.32 -11.34
C ALA A 54 -2.93 2.51 -10.35
N SER A 55 -2.48 2.36 -9.09
CA SER A 55 -3.28 1.73 -8.05
C SER A 55 -4.43 2.62 -7.57
N LEU A 56 -4.26 3.94 -7.57
CA LEU A 56 -5.36 4.87 -7.30
C LEU A 56 -6.37 4.88 -8.45
N GLU A 57 -5.92 4.94 -9.70
CA GLU A 57 -6.82 4.86 -10.87
C GLU A 57 -7.63 3.57 -10.89
N PHE A 58 -7.02 2.46 -10.49
CA PHE A 58 -7.74 1.19 -10.31
C PHE A 58 -8.80 1.27 -9.20
N LEU A 59 -8.47 1.88 -8.05
CA LEU A 59 -9.41 2.07 -6.94
C LEU A 59 -10.52 3.08 -7.26
N GLU A 60 -10.28 4.02 -8.17
CA GLU A 60 -11.30 4.92 -8.74
C GLU A 60 -12.29 4.18 -9.67
N GLY A 61 -12.04 2.89 -9.96
CA GLY A 61 -12.88 2.08 -10.85
C GLY A 61 -12.58 2.28 -12.34
N ARG A 62 -11.46 2.94 -12.67
CA ARG A 62 -11.07 3.15 -14.07
C ARG A 62 -10.48 1.85 -14.63
N VAL A 63 -10.81 1.59 -15.90
CA VAL A 63 -10.18 0.48 -16.64
C VAL A 63 -8.72 0.84 -16.89
N LEU A 64 -7.80 0.01 -16.39
CA LEU A 64 -6.38 0.15 -16.69
C LEU A 64 -6.09 -0.44 -18.08
N PRO A 65 -5.62 0.34 -19.07
CA PRO A 65 -5.45 -0.14 -20.44
C PRO A 65 -4.51 -1.34 -20.55
N GLY A 66 -3.43 -1.35 -19.77
CA GLY A 66 -2.46 -2.46 -19.75
C GLY A 66 -3.02 -3.77 -19.18
N VAL A 67 -4.02 -3.69 -18.29
CA VAL A 67 -4.71 -4.87 -17.75
C VAL A 67 -5.75 -5.37 -18.76
N ALA A 68 -6.49 -4.45 -19.39
CA ALA A 68 -7.50 -4.78 -20.40
C ALA A 68 -6.93 -5.42 -21.67
N ALA A 69 -5.64 -5.17 -21.97
CA ALA A 69 -4.95 -5.79 -23.10
C ALA A 69 -4.53 -7.24 -22.85
N LEU A 70 -4.63 -7.75 -21.61
CA LEU A 70 -4.30 -9.14 -21.28
C LEU A 70 -5.45 -10.06 -21.70
N SER A 71 -5.11 -11.24 -22.23
CA SER A 71 -6.08 -12.30 -22.48
C SER A 71 -6.63 -12.84 -21.15
N ASP A 72 -7.92 -13.13 -21.11
CA ASP A 72 -8.48 -13.91 -20.01
C ASP A 72 -7.86 -15.31 -19.96
N LYS A 73 -7.85 -15.90 -18.75
CA LYS A 73 -7.27 -17.22 -18.47
C LYS A 73 -8.07 -18.36 -19.08
#